data_AF-A0A918UZG3-F1
#
_entry.id   AF-A0A918UZG3-F1
#
_cell.length_a   1.000
_cell.length_b   1.000
_cell.length_c   1.000
_cell.angle_alpha   90.00
_cell.angle_beta   90.00
_cell.angle_gamma   90.00
#
_symmetry.space_group_name_H-M   'P 1'
#
loop_
_entity.id
_entity.type
_entity.pdbx_description
1 polymer ?
#
loop_
_entity_poly.entity_id
_entity_poly.type
_entity_poly.pdbx_seq_one_letter_code
_entity_poly.pdbx_strand_id
1 'polypeptide(L)'
;MGSVVGALLLLAGCGDGGSSETKAAAPERTASPKASPSAKKEKTAAQVREDILVVTEGIGDGYQTIDTGGRDHCMIYGAALTPEVPGEADVKRVIERLKKRGWTHAVIRESSRHPQDGVLTEEEKAASVELLKSGEWSTVISAGPLSKELKDQLAPNKGVFSVDATGMCGASKKRS
;
A
#
# COMPACT_ATOMS: atom_id res chain seq x y z
N MET A 1 40.52 25.03 22.54
CA MET A 1 40.73 23.88 23.44
C MET A 1 39.72 22.81 23.04
N GLY A 2 40.02 21.64 22.48
CA GLY A 2 41.29 21.03 22.11
C GLY A 2 41.11 20.06 20.91
N SER A 3 42.21 19.95 20.15
CA SER A 3 42.83 18.82 19.44
C SER A 3 42.25 17.39 19.57
N VAL A 4 42.46 16.39 18.68
CA VAL A 4 43.11 16.14 17.36
C VAL A 4 43.04 14.61 17.12
N VAL A 5 42.93 14.16 15.84
CA VAL A 5 43.36 12.84 15.27
C VAL A 5 42.64 11.57 15.77
N GLY A 6 42.30 10.54 14.98
CA GLY A 6 42.57 10.17 13.59
C GLY A 6 42.68 8.65 13.50
N ALA A 7 42.51 8.06 12.30
CA ALA A 7 43.21 6.86 11.80
C ALA A 7 42.58 6.36 10.49
N LEU A 8 43.34 6.50 9.41
CA LEU A 8 43.24 5.70 8.19
C LEU A 8 43.91 4.34 8.44
N LEU A 9 43.30 3.26 7.96
CA LEU A 9 44.02 2.02 7.64
C LEU A 9 43.67 1.60 6.21
N LEU A 10 44.71 1.59 5.38
CA LEU A 10 44.77 1.07 4.03
C LEU A 10 44.85 -0.47 4.07
N LEU A 11 44.15 -1.15 3.17
CA LEU A 11 44.46 -2.52 2.78
C LEU A 11 44.78 -2.53 1.29
N ALA A 12 46.08 -2.56 1.01
CA ALA A 12 46.65 -2.88 -0.29
C ALA A 12 46.66 -4.41 -0.46
N GLY A 13 46.23 -4.88 -1.63
CA GLY A 13 46.44 -6.25 -2.10
C GLY A 13 47.11 -6.22 -3.46
N CYS A 14 48.37 -6.63 -3.50
CA CYS A 14 49.25 -6.71 -4.66
C CYS A 14 49.27 -8.16 -5.17
N GLY A 15 49.34 -8.38 -6.49
CA GLY A 15 49.52 -9.70 -7.09
C GLY A 15 49.78 -9.59 -8.59
N ASP A 16 51.05 -9.74 -8.95
CA ASP A 16 51.70 -9.47 -10.24
C ASP A 16 51.85 -10.75 -11.10
N GLY A 17 51.87 -10.58 -12.42
CA GLY A 17 52.73 -11.35 -13.34
C GLY A 17 52.17 -12.61 -14.03
N GLY A 18 52.12 -12.57 -15.38
CA GLY A 18 52.11 -13.79 -16.21
C GLY A 18 51.57 -13.64 -17.64
N SER A 19 52.43 -13.28 -18.59
CA SER A 19 52.17 -13.34 -20.04
C SER A 19 52.08 -14.79 -20.54
N SER A 20 51.11 -15.08 -21.42
CA SER A 20 51.24 -16.13 -22.45
C SER A 20 50.33 -15.85 -23.64
N GLU A 21 50.92 -16.09 -24.80
CA GLU A 21 50.49 -15.81 -26.15
C GLU A 21 49.47 -16.85 -26.68
N THR A 22 48.66 -16.41 -27.64
CA THR A 22 48.03 -17.19 -28.73
C THR A 22 46.88 -18.16 -28.40
N LYS A 23 45.64 -17.72 -28.71
CA LYS A 23 44.80 -18.39 -29.74
C LYS A 23 43.66 -17.50 -30.20
N ALA A 24 43.57 -17.28 -31.51
CA ALA A 24 42.42 -16.68 -32.17
C ALA A 24 41.21 -17.61 -32.11
N ALA A 25 40.08 -17.09 -31.64
CA ALA A 25 38.73 -17.57 -31.97
C ALA A 25 37.77 -16.37 -31.91
N ALA A 26 37.14 -16.04 -33.05
CA ALA A 26 36.01 -15.13 -33.15
C ALA A 26 34.69 -15.93 -33.03
N PRO A 27 33.52 -15.27 -32.91
CA PRO A 27 33.12 -14.21 -32.01
C PRO A 27 31.94 -14.71 -31.15
N GLU A 28 32.11 -14.85 -29.83
CA GLU A 28 30.94 -15.13 -28.99
C GLU A 28 30.22 -13.82 -28.68
N ARG A 29 29.04 -13.68 -29.28
CA ARG A 29 28.07 -12.61 -29.03
C ARG A 29 27.99 -12.36 -27.54
N THR A 30 28.50 -11.21 -27.10
CA THR A 30 28.21 -10.66 -25.79
C THR A 30 26.70 -10.45 -25.73
N ALA A 31 26.00 -11.43 -25.18
CA ALA A 31 24.62 -11.25 -24.76
C ALA A 31 24.66 -10.09 -23.77
N SER A 32 24.22 -8.92 -24.25
CA SER A 32 23.99 -7.76 -23.40
C SER A 32 23.15 -8.26 -22.21
N PRO A 33 23.54 -7.98 -20.96
CA PRO A 33 22.69 -8.29 -19.83
C PRO A 33 21.38 -7.56 -20.07
N LYS A 34 20.34 -8.35 -20.39
CA LYS A 34 18.97 -7.90 -20.54
C LYS A 34 18.64 -7.27 -19.18
N ALA A 35 18.59 -5.95 -19.14
CA ALA A 35 18.22 -5.22 -17.93
C ALA A 35 16.87 -5.78 -17.49
N SER A 36 16.88 -6.57 -16.42
CA SER A 36 15.65 -7.03 -15.79
C SER A 36 14.84 -5.78 -15.45
N PRO A 37 13.53 -5.74 -15.78
CA PRO A 37 12.70 -4.63 -15.37
C PRO A 37 12.85 -4.51 -13.86
N SER A 38 13.33 -3.36 -13.40
CA SER A 38 13.48 -3.08 -11.97
C SER A 38 12.11 -3.29 -11.35
N ALA A 39 11.96 -4.38 -10.59
CA ALA A 39 10.72 -4.68 -9.89
C ALA A 39 10.37 -3.44 -9.06
N LYS A 40 9.20 -2.83 -9.33
CA LYS A 40 8.69 -1.76 -8.47
C LYS A 40 8.62 -2.36 -7.07
N LYS A 41 9.35 -1.77 -6.13
CA LYS A 41 9.38 -2.24 -4.74
C LYS A 41 7.95 -2.25 -4.22
N GLU A 42 7.44 -3.43 -3.91
CA GLU A 42 6.11 -3.59 -3.34
C GLU A 42 6.03 -2.90 -1.97
N LYS A 43 4.85 -2.36 -1.65
CA LYS A 43 4.60 -1.75 -0.34
C LYS A 43 4.54 -2.85 0.73
N THR A 44 5.14 -2.59 1.89
CA THR A 44 4.97 -3.42 3.08
C THR A 44 3.68 -3.07 3.82
N ALA A 45 3.18 -3.95 4.69
CA ALA A 45 2.03 -3.65 5.56
C ALA A 45 2.24 -2.38 6.39
N ALA A 46 3.44 -2.17 6.93
CA ALA A 46 3.77 -0.96 7.66
C ALA A 46 3.64 0.31 6.79
N GLN A 47 4.11 0.26 5.54
CA GLN A 47 3.95 1.37 4.60
C GLN A 47 2.49 1.62 4.22
N VAL A 48 1.69 0.55 4.05
CA VAL A 48 0.25 0.68 3.76
C VAL A 48 -0.48 1.27 4.96
N ARG A 49 -0.19 0.82 6.18
CA ARG A 49 -0.75 1.39 7.40
C ARG A 49 -0.44 2.87 7.53
N GLU A 50 0.81 3.26 7.29
CA GLU A 50 1.22 4.65 7.33
C GLU A 50 0.56 5.48 6.23
N ASP A 51 0.46 4.95 5.01
CA ASP A 51 -0.30 5.59 3.94
C ASP A 51 -1.73 5.88 4.40
N ILE A 52 -2.43 4.87 4.93
CA ILE A 52 -3.82 5.01 5.42
C ILE A 52 -3.91 6.10 6.48
N LEU A 53 -3.10 6.05 7.53
CA LEU A 53 -3.12 7.04 8.61
C LEU A 53 -2.91 8.47 8.10
N VAL A 54 -1.96 8.66 7.17
CA VAL A 54 -1.68 9.98 6.61
C VAL A 54 -2.83 10.47 5.73
N VAL A 55 -3.41 9.61 4.88
CA VAL A 55 -4.44 10.07 3.95
C VAL A 55 -5.76 10.39 4.66
N THR A 56 -6.05 9.72 5.77
CA THR A 56 -7.27 9.91 6.57
C THR A 56 -7.15 10.97 7.66
N GLU A 57 -5.99 11.62 7.79
CA GLU A 57 -5.81 12.74 8.70
C GLU A 57 -6.90 13.81 8.47
N GLY A 58 -7.63 14.12 9.55
CA GLY A 58 -8.71 15.11 9.59
C GLY A 58 -10.07 14.66 9.07
N ILE A 59 -10.28 13.37 8.77
CA ILE A 59 -11.59 12.83 8.34
C ILE A 59 -12.59 12.73 9.50
N GLY A 60 -12.11 12.60 10.73
CA GLY A 60 -12.92 12.47 11.94
C GLY A 60 -12.03 12.38 13.16
N ASP A 61 -12.65 12.23 14.32
CA ASP A 61 -11.91 12.09 15.57
C ASP A 61 -11.39 10.65 15.71
N GLY A 62 -10.09 10.53 15.98
CA GLY A 62 -9.50 9.27 16.44
C GLY A 62 -9.51 8.13 15.43
N TYR A 63 -9.23 8.40 14.14
CA TYR A 63 -9.06 7.35 13.12
C TYR A 63 -8.11 6.25 13.62
N GLN A 64 -8.58 5.00 13.69
CA GLN A 64 -7.80 3.88 14.18
C GLN A 64 -7.58 2.87 13.06
N THR A 65 -6.41 2.24 13.07
CA THR A 65 -6.12 1.11 12.18
C THR A 65 -5.89 -0.16 12.97
N ILE A 66 -6.48 -1.25 12.54
CA ILE A 66 -6.22 -2.61 13.03
C ILE A 66 -5.56 -3.39 11.90
N ASP A 67 -4.35 -3.88 12.16
CA ASP A 67 -3.63 -4.77 11.25
C ASP A 67 -3.85 -6.21 11.70
N THR A 68 -4.64 -6.96 10.94
CA THR A 68 -4.78 -8.40 11.12
C THR A 68 -3.80 -9.09 10.17
N GLY A 69 -2.55 -9.18 10.61
CA GLY A 69 -1.50 -9.87 9.88
C GLY A 69 -1.69 -11.38 9.88
N GLY A 70 -1.71 -11.99 8.69
CA GLY A 70 -1.64 -13.44 8.47
C GLY A 70 -0.30 -13.85 7.86
N ARG A 71 -0.08 -15.17 7.70
CA ARG A 71 1.16 -15.69 7.10
C ARG A 71 1.33 -15.32 5.63
N ASP A 72 0.24 -15.32 4.88
CA ASP A 72 0.26 -15.13 3.42
C ASP A 72 -0.53 -13.88 2.99
N HIS A 73 -1.55 -13.50 3.76
CA HIS A 73 -2.40 -12.34 3.50
C HIS A 73 -2.41 -11.41 4.69
N CYS A 74 -2.40 -10.11 4.40
CA CYS A 74 -2.63 -9.08 5.38
C CYS A 74 -3.88 -8.28 5.05
N MET A 75 -4.43 -7.74 6.12
CA MET A 75 -5.58 -6.90 6.08
C MET A 75 -5.42 -5.81 7.11
N ILE A 76 -5.48 -4.57 6.65
CA ILE A 76 -5.37 -3.37 7.46
C ILE A 76 -6.72 -2.68 7.35
N TYR A 77 -7.49 -2.78 8.42
CA TYR A 77 -8.74 -2.07 8.57
C TYR A 77 -8.47 -0.70 9.16
N GLY A 78 -9.15 0.32 8.67
CA GLY A 78 -9.07 1.64 9.24
C GLY A 78 -10.42 2.33 9.23
N ALA A 79 -10.81 2.95 10.34
CA ALA A 79 -12.06 3.67 10.43
C ALA A 79 -12.00 4.87 11.38
N ALA A 80 -12.81 5.88 11.08
CA ALA A 80 -13.16 6.96 12.01
C ALA A 80 -14.67 7.12 12.07
N LEU A 81 -15.16 7.40 13.27
CA LEU A 81 -16.50 7.93 13.48
C LEU A 81 -16.47 9.45 13.29
N THR A 82 -17.59 9.97 12.81
CA THR A 82 -17.68 11.36 12.36
C THR A 82 -18.97 12.01 12.90
N PRO A 83 -18.92 13.27 13.37
CA PRO A 83 -20.10 13.99 13.87
C PRO A 83 -21.09 14.36 12.76
N GLU A 84 -20.63 14.37 11.51
CA GLU A 84 -21.42 14.56 10.30
C GLU A 84 -21.27 13.34 9.39
N VAL A 85 -22.18 13.14 8.45
CA VAL A 85 -22.08 12.03 7.49
C VAL A 85 -21.01 12.37 6.45
N PRO A 86 -19.90 11.61 6.36
CA PRO A 86 -18.86 11.86 5.38
C PRO A 86 -19.38 11.47 3.99
N GLY A 87 -18.98 12.24 2.98
CA GLY A 87 -19.53 12.13 1.63
C GLY A 87 -18.49 11.93 0.53
N GLU A 88 -18.94 12.09 -0.72
CA GLU A 88 -18.08 11.92 -1.90
C GLU A 88 -16.83 12.82 -1.87
N ALA A 89 -16.94 14.04 -1.34
CA ALA A 89 -15.82 14.97 -1.23
C ALA A 89 -14.70 14.43 -0.31
N ASP A 90 -15.06 13.73 0.77
CA ASP A 90 -14.11 13.10 1.69
C ASP A 90 -13.40 11.92 1.03
N VAL A 91 -14.19 11.07 0.34
CA VAL A 91 -13.65 9.93 -0.43
C VAL A 91 -12.67 10.45 -1.49
N LYS A 92 -13.07 11.43 -2.29
CA LYS A 92 -12.21 12.03 -3.32
C LYS A 92 -10.94 12.63 -2.74
N ARG A 93 -11.02 13.33 -1.59
CA ARG A 93 -9.85 13.87 -0.89
C ARG A 93 -8.87 12.76 -0.52
N VAL A 94 -9.34 11.67 0.07
CA VAL A 94 -8.51 10.51 0.45
C VAL A 94 -7.89 9.85 -0.79
N ILE A 95 -8.66 9.65 -1.85
CA ILE A 95 -8.20 9.10 -3.13
C ILE A 95 -7.07 9.93 -3.72
N GLU A 96 -7.22 11.25 -3.80
CA GLU A 96 -6.18 12.13 -4.34
C GLU A 96 -4.91 12.11 -3.49
N ARG A 97 -5.03 11.98 -2.16
CA ARG A 97 -3.88 11.79 -1.27
C ARG A 97 -3.22 10.42 -1.47
N LEU A 98 -3.99 9.34 -1.66
CA LEU A 98 -3.47 8.01 -1.96
C LEU A 98 -2.75 7.98 -3.31
N LYS A 99 -3.30 8.63 -4.35
CA LYS A 99 -2.66 8.76 -5.66
C LYS A 99 -1.28 9.39 -5.56
N LYS A 100 -1.13 10.45 -4.77
CA LYS A 100 0.17 11.08 -4.49
C LYS A 100 1.17 10.14 -3.81
N ARG A 101 0.69 9.07 -3.18
CA ARG A 101 1.49 8.02 -2.52
C ARG A 101 1.67 6.76 -3.37
N GLY A 102 1.31 6.82 -4.66
CA GLY A 102 1.56 5.75 -5.63
C GLY A 102 0.41 4.75 -5.80
N TRP A 103 -0.77 5.04 -5.24
CA TRP A 103 -1.96 4.24 -5.49
C TRP A 103 -2.63 4.64 -6.81
N THR A 104 -3.31 3.69 -7.45
CA THR A 104 -4.03 3.90 -8.72
C THR A 104 -5.41 3.28 -8.64
N HIS A 105 -6.39 3.77 -9.42
CA HIS A 105 -7.71 3.13 -9.42
C HIS A 105 -7.58 1.65 -9.82
N ALA A 106 -8.28 0.79 -9.09
CA ALA A 106 -8.41 -0.60 -9.48
C ALA A 106 -9.36 -0.67 -10.69
N VAL A 107 -9.02 -1.51 -11.66
CA VAL A 107 -9.97 -1.87 -12.72
C VAL A 107 -10.91 -2.89 -12.12
N ILE A 108 -12.11 -2.46 -11.73
CA ILE A 108 -13.15 -3.36 -11.27
C ILE A 108 -13.78 -3.98 -12.51
N ARG A 109 -13.64 -5.30 -12.69
CA ARG A 109 -14.58 -6.01 -13.56
C ARG A 109 -15.93 -5.98 -12.85
N GLU A 110 -16.94 -5.42 -13.50
CA GLU A 110 -18.30 -5.10 -13.02
C GLU A 110 -19.01 -6.15 -12.13
N SER A 111 -18.50 -7.38 -12.05
CA SER A 111 -19.13 -8.51 -11.36
C SER A 111 -18.93 -8.61 -9.84
N SER A 112 -18.23 -7.67 -9.20
CA SER A 112 -17.87 -7.80 -7.76
C SER A 112 -18.80 -7.06 -6.78
N ARG A 113 -19.71 -6.20 -7.25
CA ARG A 113 -20.83 -5.75 -6.41
C ARG A 113 -21.95 -6.77 -6.55
N HIS A 114 -21.93 -7.80 -5.72
CA HIS A 114 -23.11 -8.65 -5.51
C HIS A 114 -23.89 -8.06 -4.33
N PRO A 115 -24.95 -7.27 -4.54
CA PRO A 115 -26.06 -7.34 -3.60
C PRO A 115 -26.54 -8.80 -3.60
N GLN A 116 -26.72 -9.42 -2.43
CA GLN A 116 -27.15 -10.83 -2.35
C GLN A 116 -28.55 -11.05 -2.97
N ASP A 117 -29.22 -9.96 -3.32
CA ASP A 117 -30.64 -9.83 -3.60
C ASP A 117 -30.95 -8.68 -4.60
N GLY A 118 -29.93 -8.07 -5.23
CA GLY A 118 -30.14 -7.07 -6.30
C GLY A 118 -30.55 -5.66 -5.84
N VAL A 119 -30.89 -5.47 -4.57
CA VAL A 119 -31.41 -4.19 -4.05
C VAL A 119 -30.48 -3.65 -2.97
N LEU A 120 -29.79 -2.55 -3.27
CA LEU A 120 -29.08 -1.77 -2.25
C LEU A 120 -30.10 -1.06 -1.36
N THR A 121 -29.87 -1.08 -0.05
CA THR A 121 -30.57 -0.20 0.89
C THR A 121 -30.26 1.27 0.57
N GLU A 122 -31.13 2.20 0.99
CA GLU A 122 -30.87 3.63 0.81
C GLU A 122 -29.59 4.09 1.52
N GLU A 123 -29.22 3.42 2.62
CA GLU A 123 -27.98 3.67 3.36
C GLU A 123 -26.75 3.19 2.56
N GLU A 124 -26.83 2.04 1.89
CA GLU A 124 -25.79 1.55 0.98
C GLU A 124 -25.69 2.37 -0.31
N LYS A 125 -26.81 2.92 -0.80
CA LYS A 125 -26.80 3.86 -1.94
C LYS A 125 -26.15 5.19 -1.57
N ALA A 126 -26.33 5.63 -0.33
CA ALA A 126 -25.68 6.83 0.19
C ALA A 126 -24.18 6.62 0.46
N ALA A 127 -23.74 5.37 0.58
CA ALA A 127 -22.33 5.06 0.79
C ALA A 127 -21.52 5.26 -0.49
N SER A 128 -20.49 6.11 -0.43
CA SER A 128 -19.53 6.26 -1.52
C SER A 128 -18.45 5.20 -1.39
N VAL A 129 -18.28 4.33 -2.41
CA VAL A 129 -17.31 3.22 -2.38
C VAL A 129 -16.38 3.26 -3.59
N GLU A 130 -15.07 3.29 -3.32
CA GLU A 130 -14.02 3.37 -4.34
C GLU A 130 -12.89 2.38 -4.11
N LEU A 131 -12.30 1.86 -5.19
CA LEU A 131 -11.23 0.86 -5.13
C LEU A 131 -9.93 1.37 -5.75
N LEU A 132 -8.83 1.24 -5.00
CA LEU A 132 -7.47 1.56 -5.47
C LEU A 132 -6.53 0.37 -5.29
N LYS A 133 -5.38 0.41 -5.97
CA LYS A 133 -4.33 -0.59 -5.89
C LYS A 133 -2.93 0.02 -5.88
N SER A 134 -2.00 -0.69 -5.24
CA SER A 134 -0.56 -0.42 -5.25
C SER A 134 0.22 -1.72 -5.16
N GLY A 135 0.67 -2.25 -6.31
CA GLY A 135 1.25 -3.60 -6.37
C GLY A 135 0.18 -4.65 -6.06
N GLU A 136 0.50 -5.58 -5.17
CA GLU A 136 -0.40 -6.64 -4.68
C GLU A 136 -1.39 -6.16 -3.60
N TRP A 137 -1.38 -4.88 -3.26
CA TRP A 137 -2.35 -4.28 -2.34
C TRP A 137 -3.52 -3.68 -3.10
N SER A 138 -4.72 -3.90 -2.57
CA SER A 138 -5.94 -3.19 -2.94
C SER A 138 -6.59 -2.53 -1.72
N THR A 139 -7.31 -1.44 -1.93
CA THR A 139 -8.11 -0.79 -0.91
C THR A 139 -9.56 -0.69 -1.31
N VAL A 140 -10.46 -0.79 -0.34
CA VAL A 140 -11.84 -0.30 -0.41
C VAL A 140 -11.94 0.92 0.48
N ILE A 141 -12.38 2.04 -0.07
CA ILE A 141 -12.65 3.27 0.67
C ILE A 141 -14.15 3.43 0.73
N SER A 142 -14.72 3.58 1.92
CA SER A 142 -16.14 3.79 2.10
C SER A 142 -16.45 4.98 3.02
N ALA A 143 -17.53 5.68 2.73
CA ALA A 143 -18.02 6.78 3.56
C ALA A 143 -19.54 6.77 3.52
N GLY A 144 -20.19 6.90 4.68
CA GLY A 144 -21.65 6.91 4.74
C GLY A 144 -22.22 7.10 6.14
N PRO A 145 -23.56 7.12 6.27
CA PRO A 145 -24.20 7.21 7.56
C PRO A 145 -23.94 5.95 8.40
N LEU A 146 -23.98 6.06 9.72
CA LEU A 146 -24.06 4.89 10.58
C LEU A 146 -25.36 4.12 10.30
N SER A 147 -25.31 2.79 10.38
CA SER A 147 -26.54 1.98 10.31
C SER A 147 -27.46 2.29 11.49
N LYS A 148 -28.74 1.98 11.36
CA LYS A 148 -29.73 2.21 12.44
C LYS A 148 -29.32 1.57 13.75
N GLU A 149 -28.72 0.39 13.71
CA GLU A 149 -28.28 -0.38 14.88
C GLU A 149 -27.13 0.31 15.63
N LEU A 150 -26.31 1.08 14.92
CA LEU A 150 -25.10 1.71 15.46
C LEU A 150 -25.31 3.16 15.91
N LYS A 151 -26.33 3.86 15.38
CA LYS A 151 -26.58 5.28 15.68
C LYS A 151 -26.68 5.59 17.18
N ASP A 152 -27.43 4.78 17.92
CA ASP A 152 -27.65 5.02 19.36
C ASP A 152 -26.41 4.66 20.20
N GLN A 153 -25.66 3.64 19.77
CA GLN A 153 -24.48 3.15 20.48
C GLN A 153 -23.26 4.05 20.32
N LEU A 154 -23.18 4.74 19.17
CA LEU A 154 -22.01 5.52 18.77
C LEU A 154 -22.28 7.02 18.76
N ALA A 155 -23.36 7.47 19.40
CA ALA A 155 -23.63 8.89 19.61
C ALA A 155 -22.40 9.59 20.26
N PRO A 156 -22.08 10.84 19.87
CA PRO A 156 -22.85 11.75 19.01
C PRO A 156 -22.56 11.58 17.49
N ASN A 157 -21.88 10.52 17.08
CA ASN A 157 -21.47 10.36 15.69
C ASN A 157 -22.66 10.02 14.78
N LYS A 158 -22.63 10.53 13.55
CA LYS A 158 -23.68 10.33 12.53
C LYS A 158 -23.19 9.48 11.37
N GLY A 159 -21.89 9.43 11.13
CA GLY A 159 -21.30 8.72 10.01
C GLY A 159 -20.04 7.94 10.37
N VAL A 160 -19.60 7.16 9.40
CA VAL A 160 -18.36 6.40 9.43
C VAL A 160 -17.62 6.60 8.12
N PHE A 161 -16.30 6.72 8.21
CA PHE A 161 -15.40 6.64 7.07
C PHE A 161 -14.45 5.47 7.30
N SER A 162 -14.30 4.59 6.31
CA SER A 162 -13.37 3.47 6.36
C SER A 162 -12.41 3.41 5.18
N VAL A 163 -11.22 2.89 5.43
CA VAL A 163 -10.27 2.46 4.40
C VAL A 163 -9.77 1.09 4.80
N ASP A 164 -10.12 0.09 3.99
CA ASP A 164 -9.75 -1.29 4.22
C ASP A 164 -8.76 -1.69 3.14
N ALA A 165 -7.52 -2.02 3.53
CA ALA A 165 -6.50 -2.50 2.61
C ALA A 165 -6.28 -3.99 2.78
N THR A 166 -6.23 -4.72 1.66
CA THR A 166 -5.88 -6.13 1.60
C THR A 166 -4.71 -6.33 0.66
N GLY A 167 -3.82 -7.26 1.00
CA GLY A 167 -2.68 -7.56 0.15
C GLY A 167 -1.85 -8.72 0.65
N MET A 168 -0.80 -9.04 -0.09
CA MET A 168 0.16 -10.07 0.29
C MET A 168 1.16 -9.49 1.28
N CYS A 169 1.23 -10.10 2.47
CA CYS A 169 2.28 -9.80 3.43
C CYS A 169 3.42 -10.76 3.21
N GLY A 170 4.50 -10.27 2.63
CA GLY A 170 5.59 -11.11 2.14
C GLY A 170 6.05 -12.20 3.13
N ALA A 171 5.80 -13.44 2.75
CA ALA A 171 6.89 -14.37 2.49
C ALA A 171 6.89 -14.71 1.00
N SER A 172 7.47 -13.86 0.15
CA SER A 172 8.01 -14.32 -1.13
C SER A 172 9.28 -15.13 -0.88
N LYS A 173 9.14 -16.32 -0.27
CA LYS A 173 10.22 -17.32 -0.19
C LYS A 173 9.92 -18.47 -1.15
N LYS A 174 10.63 -18.41 -2.30
CA LYS A 174 11.02 -19.47 -3.24
C LYS A 174 10.03 -20.64 -3.42
N ARG A 175 9.39 -20.70 -4.60
CA ARG A 175 9.08 -22.01 -5.21
C ARG A 175 10.43 -22.66 -5.53
N SER A 176 10.81 -23.62 -4.70
CA SER A 176 11.84 -24.64 -4.97
C SER A 176 11.39 -25.58 -6.08
#